data_AF-A0AAN9BDW7-F1
#
_entry.id   AF-A0AAN9BDW7-F1
#
_cell.length_a   1.000
_cell.length_b   1.000
_cell.length_c   1.000
_cell.angle_alpha   90.00
_cell.angle_beta   90.00
_cell.angle_gamma   90.00
#
_symmetry.space_group_name_H-M   'P 1'
#
loop_
_entity.id
_entity.type
_entity.pdbx_description
1 polymer ?
#
loop_
_entity_poly.entity_id
_entity_poly.type
_entity_poly.pdbx_seq_one_letter_code
_entity_poly.pdbx_strand_id
1 'polypeptide(L)'
;MHRRNTNNTLEEKLKDHYHKRDFTPKPATVSKLGMLFTASLIFILFFESLYTLLPGIYSEVSENGKVVSRTGHFGEGYWLAFFVLLVTCVEVTWNWWRVYYDKPNWVTKELKEEHFGQTIETPAGWKHCPTCQLDAPPRSHHCNFCGHCILKRDQHCFFTSSCVGLYNQRHFVVFCLYGVWGCLMGVYLQLSYLNISYPLSDENFMMYVPPVPLFQLLIGNLSFGSFVVMLHVYVNICIMCVAGFLAAWQLLLIVRGQTSHEAWKMIRAYNAGVYTNITSVFGSPMTSWILLFAPLMLPLELDGVKWNIQGKPEKAN
;
A
#
# COMPACT_ATOMS: atom_id res chain seq x y z
N MET A 1 -44.78 -18.79 29.68
CA MET A 1 -43.74 -18.97 28.63
C MET A 1 -44.37 -18.75 27.26
N HIS A 2 -44.23 -17.56 26.67
CA HIS A 2 -44.72 -17.29 25.31
C HIS A 2 -43.53 -17.32 24.34
N ARG A 3 -43.39 -18.43 23.60
CA ARG A 3 -42.49 -18.54 22.45
C ARG A 3 -42.98 -17.56 21.38
N ARG A 4 -42.27 -16.44 21.15
CA ARG A 4 -42.48 -15.62 19.95
C ARG A 4 -42.02 -16.42 18.74
N ASN A 5 -43.01 -16.88 17.97
CA ASN A 5 -42.83 -17.56 16.70
C ASN A 5 -42.69 -16.50 15.61
N THR A 6 -41.52 -15.87 15.46
CA THR A 6 -41.29 -14.90 14.37
C THR A 6 -40.79 -15.62 13.13
N ASN A 7 -41.69 -16.34 12.46
CA ASN A 7 -41.51 -16.73 11.06
C ASN A 7 -41.77 -15.50 10.18
N ASN A 8 -40.99 -14.43 10.38
CA ASN A 8 -41.01 -13.30 9.45
C ASN A 8 -40.55 -13.84 8.10
N THR A 9 -41.32 -13.55 7.06
CA THR A 9 -40.94 -13.86 5.68
C THR A 9 -39.62 -13.17 5.35
N LEU A 10 -38.88 -13.70 4.36
CA LEU A 10 -37.63 -13.07 3.91
C LEU A 10 -37.88 -11.61 3.47
N GLU A 11 -39.04 -11.34 2.87
CA GLU A 11 -39.47 -10.00 2.47
C GLU A 11 -39.65 -9.07 3.67
N GLU A 12 -40.32 -9.51 4.74
CA GLU A 12 -40.49 -8.72 5.96
C GLU A 12 -39.15 -8.47 6.67
N LYS A 13 -38.25 -9.46 6.69
CA LYS A 13 -36.90 -9.28 7.23
C LYS A 13 -36.11 -8.27 6.40
N LEU A 14 -36.25 -8.29 5.08
CA LEU A 14 -35.60 -7.32 4.17
C LEU A 14 -36.20 -5.92 4.33
N LYS A 15 -37.53 -5.79 4.39
CA LYS A 15 -38.21 -4.51 4.65
C LYS A 15 -37.81 -3.94 6.00
N ASP A 16 -37.89 -4.74 7.06
CA ASP A 16 -37.52 -4.30 8.41
C ASP A 16 -36.04 -3.91 8.49
N HIS A 17 -35.16 -4.69 7.85
CA HIS A 17 -33.76 -4.35 7.73
C HIS A 17 -33.55 -3.03 6.97
N TYR A 18 -34.24 -2.81 5.84
CA TYR A 18 -34.09 -1.61 5.03
C TYR A 18 -34.64 -0.36 5.72
N HIS A 19 -35.80 -0.46 6.38
CA HIS A 19 -36.45 0.66 7.07
C HIS A 19 -35.77 1.02 8.40
N LYS A 20 -35.17 0.05 9.09
CA LYS A 20 -34.39 0.29 10.32
C LYS A 20 -32.90 0.51 10.05
N ARG A 21 -32.46 0.42 8.80
CA ARG A 21 -31.07 0.68 8.45
C ARG A 21 -30.78 2.15 8.68
N ASP A 22 -29.85 2.40 9.57
CA ASP A 22 -29.27 3.71 9.72
C ASP A 22 -28.44 4.04 8.46
N PHE A 23 -28.99 4.93 7.63
CA PHE A 23 -28.33 5.47 6.44
C PHE A 23 -27.52 6.72 6.76
N THR A 24 -27.41 7.12 8.04
CA THR A 24 -26.48 8.19 8.38
C THR A 24 -25.06 7.72 8.02
N PRO A 25 -24.29 8.54 7.28
CA PRO A 25 -22.90 8.22 6.99
C PRO A 25 -22.17 8.05 8.31
N LYS A 26 -21.76 6.81 8.62
CA LYS A 26 -20.92 6.59 9.79
C LYS A 26 -19.63 7.38 9.58
N PRO A 27 -19.18 8.17 10.58
CA PRO A 27 -17.93 8.89 10.46
C PRO A 27 -16.83 7.89 10.13
N ALA A 28 -15.92 8.26 9.23
CA ALA A 28 -14.81 7.42 8.86
C ALA A 28 -14.06 6.99 10.13
N THR A 29 -14.18 5.73 10.53
CA THR A 29 -13.32 5.16 11.55
C THR A 29 -12.01 4.83 10.87
N VAL A 30 -11.22 5.87 10.59
CA VAL A 30 -9.86 5.67 10.14
C VAL A 30 -9.16 4.88 11.22
N SER A 31 -8.65 3.70 10.85
CA SER A 31 -7.88 2.87 11.77
C SER A 31 -6.57 3.60 12.08
N LYS A 32 -6.55 4.42 13.14
CA LYS A 32 -5.31 5.01 13.68
C LYS A 32 -4.26 3.92 13.95
N LEU A 33 -4.72 2.71 14.27
CA LEU A 33 -3.89 1.54 14.46
C LEU A 33 -3.10 1.16 13.19
N GLY A 34 -3.73 1.15 12.02
CA GLY A 34 -3.03 0.82 10.77
C GLY A 34 -1.98 1.88 10.40
N MET A 35 -2.27 3.15 10.65
CA MET A 35 -1.29 4.24 10.44
C MET A 35 -0.10 4.12 11.39
N LEU A 36 -0.37 3.95 12.69
CA LEU A 36 0.68 3.78 13.70
C LEU A 36 1.52 2.54 13.43
N PHE A 37 0.87 1.44 13.01
CA PHE A 37 1.56 0.20 12.64
C PHE A 37 2.55 0.44 11.50
N THR A 38 2.10 1.03 10.39
CA THR A 38 2.97 1.25 9.22
C THR A 38 4.06 2.29 9.49
N ALA A 39 3.75 3.38 10.19
CA ALA A 39 4.76 4.37 10.58
C ALA A 39 5.85 3.75 11.47
N SER A 40 5.44 2.95 12.46
CA SER A 40 6.37 2.25 13.34
C SER A 40 7.23 1.26 12.55
N LEU A 41 6.63 0.56 11.58
CA LEU A 41 7.34 -0.39 10.74
C LEU A 41 8.42 0.29 9.88
N ILE A 42 8.09 1.39 9.21
CA ILE A 42 9.05 2.17 8.41
C ILE A 42 10.21 2.65 9.30
N PHE A 43 9.88 3.19 10.48
CA PHE A 43 10.88 3.66 11.44
C PHE A 43 11.81 2.53 11.88
N ILE A 44 11.25 1.42 12.35
CA ILE A 44 12.01 0.27 12.86
C ILE A 44 12.95 -0.28 11.79
N LEU A 45 12.46 -0.49 10.56
CA LEU A 45 13.26 -1.04 9.47
C LEU A 45 14.42 -0.12 9.05
N PHE A 46 14.18 1.19 9.04
CA PHE A 46 15.23 2.17 8.73
C PHE A 46 16.33 2.19 9.79
N PHE A 47 15.97 2.31 11.07
CA PHE A 47 16.94 2.43 12.15
C PHE A 47 17.74 1.14 12.38
N GLU A 48 17.13 -0.01 12.14
CA GLU A 48 17.82 -1.28 12.28
C GLU A 48 18.71 -1.60 11.07
N SER A 49 18.30 -1.20 9.85
CA SER A 49 19.23 -1.16 8.70
C SER A 49 20.42 -0.24 8.98
N LEU A 50 20.19 0.94 9.59
CA LEU A 50 21.25 1.85 10.01
C LEU A 50 22.16 1.21 11.07
N TYR A 51 21.61 0.50 12.06
CA TYR A 51 22.38 -0.22 13.07
C TYR A 51 23.36 -1.22 12.45
N THR A 52 22.96 -1.95 11.40
CA THR A 52 23.85 -2.87 10.69
C THR A 52 24.94 -2.17 9.87
N LEU A 53 24.69 -0.92 9.47
CA LEU A 53 25.58 -0.12 8.61
C LEU A 53 26.62 0.69 9.39
N LEU A 54 26.24 1.24 10.55
CA LEU A 54 27.08 2.16 11.35
C LEU A 54 28.47 1.60 11.70
N PRO A 55 28.64 0.33 12.11
CA PRO A 55 29.96 -0.21 12.41
C PRO A 55 30.94 -0.11 11.23
N GLY A 56 30.44 -0.26 9.99
CA GLY A 56 31.23 -0.10 8.77
C GLY A 56 31.63 1.36 8.50
N ILE A 57 30.71 2.31 8.73
CA ILE A 57 31.00 3.74 8.57
C ILE A 57 32.07 4.20 9.58
N TYR A 58 31.92 3.82 10.85
CA TYR A 58 32.84 4.24 11.90
C TYR A 58 34.23 3.60 11.76
N SER A 59 34.31 2.39 11.22
CA SER A 59 35.60 1.74 11.02
C SER A 59 36.44 2.38 9.91
N GLU A 60 35.82 2.85 8.82
CA GLU A 60 36.53 3.61 7.78
C GLU A 60 37.06 4.95 8.29
N VAL A 61 36.26 5.70 9.06
CA VAL A 61 36.72 6.96 9.67
C VAL A 61 37.92 6.73 10.60
N SER A 62 37.97 5.57 11.26
CA SER A 62 39.07 5.17 12.13
C SER A 62 40.34 4.74 11.38
N GLU A 63 40.25 4.41 10.10
CA GLU A 63 41.41 3.97 9.29
C GLU A 63 42.38 5.12 9.00
N ASN A 64 41.91 6.38 9.09
CA ASN A 64 42.72 7.60 9.06
C ASN A 64 43.41 7.94 10.40
N GLY A 65 43.39 7.03 11.39
CA GLY A 65 44.03 7.24 12.70
C GLY A 65 44.32 6.01 13.56
N LYS A 66 44.21 4.79 12.99
CA LYS A 66 44.42 3.44 13.57
C LYS A 66 43.39 2.96 14.62
N VAL A 67 42.42 2.16 14.16
CA VAL A 67 41.99 0.88 14.75
C VAL A 67 41.58 -0.07 13.61
N VAL A 68 42.08 -1.31 13.62
CA VAL A 68 41.80 -2.37 12.65
C VAL A 68 40.37 -2.89 12.84
N SER A 69 39.54 -2.91 11.79
CA SER A 69 38.19 -3.48 11.86
C SER A 69 38.03 -4.74 11.01
N ARG A 70 37.17 -5.64 11.48
CA ARG A 70 36.99 -7.03 11.06
C ARG A 70 35.83 -7.23 10.08
N THR A 71 35.44 -6.21 9.32
CA THR A 71 34.24 -6.24 8.47
C THR A 71 34.59 -6.02 7.01
N GLY A 72 35.08 -7.08 6.38
CA GLY A 72 35.23 -7.15 4.93
C GLY A 72 33.87 -7.17 4.25
N HIS A 73 33.64 -6.22 3.34
CA HIS A 73 32.99 -6.39 2.02
C HIS A 73 32.61 -5.05 1.37
N PHE A 74 32.49 -3.95 2.14
CA PHE A 74 31.82 -2.74 1.64
C PHE A 74 32.68 -1.53 1.28
N GLY A 75 33.90 -1.35 1.83
CA GLY A 75 34.76 -0.19 1.54
C GLY A 75 33.98 1.13 1.44
N GLU A 76 34.39 2.03 0.52
CA GLU A 76 33.80 3.36 0.31
C GLU A 76 32.27 3.35 0.02
N GLY A 77 31.69 2.17 -0.21
CA GLY A 77 30.27 1.97 -0.49
C GLY A 77 29.33 2.16 0.70
N TYR A 78 29.82 2.25 1.95
CA TYR A 78 28.96 2.44 3.12
C TYR A 78 28.21 3.78 3.12
N TRP A 79 28.86 4.87 2.68
CA TRP A 79 28.22 6.18 2.54
C TRP A 79 27.15 6.21 1.45
N LEU A 80 27.42 5.53 0.33
CA LEU A 80 26.43 5.36 -0.73
C LEU A 80 25.23 4.55 -0.23
N ALA A 81 25.47 3.43 0.47
CA ALA A 81 24.41 2.61 1.05
C ALA A 81 23.57 3.41 2.07
N PHE A 82 24.20 4.24 2.90
CA PHE A 82 23.51 5.15 3.82
C PHE A 82 22.61 6.13 3.06
N PHE A 83 23.16 6.79 2.03
CA PHE A 83 22.41 7.76 1.24
C PHE A 83 21.22 7.12 0.52
N VAL A 84 21.42 5.95 -0.09
CA VAL A 84 20.33 5.21 -0.77
C VAL A 84 19.28 4.75 0.25
N LEU A 85 19.67 4.30 1.43
CA LEU A 85 18.75 3.93 2.51
C LEU A 85 17.92 5.14 2.98
N LEU A 86 18.56 6.30 3.14
CA LEU A 86 17.90 7.55 3.51
C LEU A 86 16.87 7.98 2.45
N VAL A 87 17.27 8.01 1.18
CA VAL A 87 16.37 8.34 0.06
C VAL A 87 15.19 7.36 0.02
N THR A 88 15.46 6.07 0.17
CA THR A 88 14.42 5.04 0.21
C THR A 88 13.42 5.27 1.35
N CYS A 89 13.91 5.58 2.56
CA CYS A 89 13.06 5.88 3.71
C CYS A 89 12.18 7.11 3.46
N VAL A 90 12.74 8.17 2.89
CA VAL A 90 12.01 9.38 2.50
C VAL A 90 10.92 9.05 1.47
N GLU A 91 11.24 8.29 0.43
CA GLU A 91 10.29 7.92 -0.63
C GLU A 91 9.15 7.03 -0.13
N VAL A 92 9.46 6.01 0.70
CA VAL A 92 8.43 5.17 1.34
C VAL A 92 7.51 6.02 2.22
N THR A 93 8.09 6.85 3.10
CA THR A 93 7.33 7.68 4.04
C THR A 93 6.46 8.69 3.31
N TRP A 94 7.01 9.36 2.30
CA TRP A 94 6.29 10.36 1.54
C TRP A 94 5.13 9.74 0.77
N ASN A 95 5.38 8.68 0.00
CA ASN A 95 4.32 8.07 -0.80
C ASN A 95 3.25 7.43 0.09
N TRP A 96 3.63 6.82 1.21
CA TRP A 96 2.67 6.37 2.22
C TRP A 96 1.78 7.51 2.75
N TRP A 97 2.39 8.64 3.14
CA TRP A 97 1.68 9.83 3.60
C TRP A 97 0.72 10.33 2.52
N ARG A 98 1.15 10.39 1.26
CA ARG A 98 0.32 10.83 0.13
C ARG A 98 -0.85 9.90 -0.12
N VAL A 99 -0.70 8.58 0.01
CA VAL A 99 -1.85 7.68 -0.13
C VAL A 99 -2.96 8.00 0.88
N TYR A 100 -2.59 8.54 2.05
CA TYR A 100 -3.52 8.93 3.08
C TYR A 100 -4.06 10.37 2.93
N TYR A 101 -3.19 11.36 2.73
CA TYR A 101 -3.52 12.80 2.77
C TYR A 101 -3.67 13.49 1.40
N ASP A 102 -3.41 12.80 0.29
CA ASP A 102 -3.56 13.39 -1.04
C ASP A 102 -5.02 13.75 -1.35
N LYS A 103 -5.26 14.34 -2.53
CA LYS A 103 -6.58 14.78 -2.97
C LYS A 103 -7.65 13.72 -2.62
N PRO A 104 -8.73 14.14 -1.93
CA PRO A 104 -9.85 13.29 -1.62
C PRO A 104 -10.32 12.45 -2.80
N ASN A 105 -10.36 11.13 -2.62
CA ASN A 105 -10.94 10.23 -3.61
C ASN A 105 -12.45 10.05 -3.45
N TRP A 106 -13.13 10.82 -2.61
CA TRP A 106 -14.55 10.59 -2.35
C TRP A 106 -15.47 11.37 -3.30
N VAL A 107 -16.60 10.75 -3.62
CA VAL A 107 -17.68 11.35 -4.39
C VAL A 107 -18.44 12.32 -3.49
N THR A 108 -18.64 13.55 -3.96
CA THR A 108 -19.46 14.56 -3.29
C THR A 108 -20.70 14.92 -4.12
N LYS A 109 -21.63 15.68 -3.54
CA LYS A 109 -22.82 16.16 -4.27
C LYS A 109 -22.44 17.23 -5.28
N GLU A 110 -21.47 18.08 -4.92
CA GLU A 110 -20.95 19.15 -5.77
C GLU A 110 -20.35 18.57 -7.06
N LEU A 111 -19.75 17.37 -7.01
CA LEU A 111 -19.23 16.69 -8.21
C LEU A 111 -20.33 16.44 -9.25
N LYS A 112 -21.55 16.05 -8.82
CA LYS A 112 -22.69 15.88 -9.73
C LYS A 112 -23.15 17.24 -10.26
N GLU A 113 -23.29 18.22 -9.38
CA GLU A 113 -23.78 19.56 -9.71
C GLU A 113 -22.87 20.28 -10.71
N GLU A 114 -21.55 20.13 -10.58
CA GLU A 114 -20.57 20.69 -11.50
C GLU A 114 -20.70 20.13 -12.92
N HIS A 115 -21.02 18.84 -13.06
CA HIS A 115 -21.03 18.15 -14.36
C HIS A 115 -22.41 18.13 -15.03
N PHE A 116 -23.50 18.17 -14.24
CA PHE A 116 -24.86 17.97 -14.73
C PHE A 116 -25.87 19.01 -14.17
N GLY A 117 -25.41 20.04 -13.46
CA GLY A 117 -26.28 21.00 -12.79
C GLY A 117 -27.15 20.37 -11.69
N GLN A 118 -28.21 21.07 -11.28
CA GLN A 118 -29.14 20.61 -10.24
C GLN A 118 -30.17 19.58 -10.75
N THR A 119 -29.73 18.61 -11.56
CA THR A 119 -30.60 17.58 -12.11
C THR A 119 -31.03 16.57 -11.04
N ILE A 120 -32.34 16.28 -11.00
CA ILE A 120 -32.92 15.30 -10.06
C ILE A 120 -32.60 13.88 -10.52
N GLU A 121 -32.58 13.65 -11.83
CA GLU A 121 -32.30 12.32 -12.40
C GLU A 121 -30.86 11.89 -12.18
N THR A 122 -30.66 10.59 -11.95
CA THR A 122 -29.33 9.98 -11.92
C THR A 122 -28.77 9.91 -13.34
N PRO A 123 -27.58 10.46 -13.62
CA PRO A 123 -27.01 10.43 -14.97
C PRO A 123 -26.83 9.00 -15.50
N ALA A 124 -26.91 8.83 -16.82
CA ALA A 124 -26.77 7.52 -17.43
C ALA A 124 -25.42 6.86 -17.06
N GLY A 125 -25.47 5.59 -16.62
CA GLY A 125 -24.29 4.82 -16.19
C GLY A 125 -23.83 5.08 -14.74
N TRP A 126 -24.38 6.09 -14.06
CA TRP A 126 -24.17 6.29 -12.64
C TRP A 126 -25.04 5.34 -11.81
N LYS A 127 -24.67 5.15 -10.54
CA LYS A 127 -25.40 4.30 -9.60
C LYS A 127 -25.70 5.06 -8.34
N HIS A 128 -26.94 5.01 -7.87
CA HIS A 128 -27.29 5.58 -6.58
C HIS A 128 -26.67 4.76 -5.43
N CYS A 129 -25.97 5.43 -4.51
CA CYS A 129 -25.44 4.81 -3.31
C CYS A 129 -26.40 5.04 -2.13
N PRO A 130 -27.08 4.00 -1.63
CA PRO A 130 -28.04 4.16 -0.54
C PRO A 130 -27.37 4.55 0.79
N THR A 131 -26.11 4.18 1.03
CA THR A 131 -25.42 4.57 2.27
C THR A 131 -25.02 6.04 2.27
N CYS A 132 -24.57 6.56 1.12
CA CYS A 132 -24.14 7.96 1.02
C CYS A 132 -25.27 8.91 0.61
N GLN A 133 -26.42 8.38 0.17
CA GLN A 133 -27.55 9.14 -0.36
C GLN A 133 -27.11 10.12 -1.48
N LEU A 134 -26.29 9.61 -2.41
CA LEU A 134 -25.78 10.36 -3.57
C LEU A 134 -25.62 9.45 -4.78
N ASP A 135 -25.60 10.06 -5.96
CA ASP A 135 -25.30 9.36 -7.20
C ASP A 135 -23.79 9.21 -7.36
N ALA A 136 -23.32 7.97 -7.53
CA ALA A 136 -21.92 7.65 -7.71
C ALA A 136 -21.58 7.50 -9.21
N PRO A 137 -20.50 8.13 -9.69
CA PRO A 137 -20.03 7.95 -11.07
C PRO A 137 -19.66 6.49 -11.38
N PRO A 138 -19.53 6.13 -12.67
CA PRO A 138 -19.00 4.84 -13.07
C PRO A 138 -17.67 4.53 -12.35
N ARG A 139 -17.42 3.25 -12.09
CA ARG A 139 -16.21 2.75 -11.39
C ARG A 139 -16.08 3.21 -9.92
N SER A 140 -17.06 3.94 -9.40
CA SER A 140 -17.07 4.38 -7.99
C SER A 140 -17.85 3.41 -7.12
N HIS A 141 -17.33 3.13 -5.92
CA HIS A 141 -17.94 2.18 -4.99
C HIS A 141 -17.85 2.67 -3.54
N HIS A 142 -18.87 2.37 -2.74
CA HIS A 142 -18.88 2.67 -1.31
C HIS A 142 -17.86 1.81 -0.55
N CYS A 143 -17.08 2.43 0.33
CA CYS A 143 -16.21 1.73 1.27
C CYS A 143 -16.74 1.87 2.69
N ASN A 144 -17.10 0.75 3.33
CA ASN A 144 -17.61 0.74 4.70
C ASN A 144 -16.58 1.27 5.72
N PHE A 145 -15.28 1.10 5.47
CA PHE A 145 -14.22 1.59 6.36
C PHE A 145 -14.00 3.10 6.22
N CYS A 146 -14.08 3.64 5.01
CA CYS A 146 -13.93 5.08 4.76
C CYS A 146 -15.24 5.87 4.94
N GLY A 147 -16.40 5.19 4.96
CA GLY A 147 -17.72 5.81 5.11
C GLY A 147 -18.24 6.55 3.87
N HIS A 148 -17.53 6.52 2.74
CA HIS A 148 -17.87 7.29 1.54
C HIS A 148 -17.71 6.47 0.25
N CYS A 149 -18.33 6.93 -0.84
CA CYS A 149 -18.08 6.42 -2.18
C CYS A 149 -16.74 6.92 -2.68
N ILE A 150 -15.90 6.03 -3.20
CA ILE A 150 -14.56 6.35 -3.68
C ILE A 150 -14.53 6.31 -5.22
N LEU A 151 -13.97 7.34 -5.85
CA LEU A 151 -13.72 7.46 -7.29
C LEU A 151 -12.71 6.42 -7.76
N LYS A 152 -13.03 5.72 -8.86
CA LYS A 152 -12.21 4.61 -9.42
C LYS A 152 -11.72 3.68 -8.30
N ARG A 153 -12.62 3.25 -7.40
CA ARG A 153 -12.26 2.52 -6.18
C ARG A 153 -11.60 1.19 -6.54
N ASP A 154 -10.40 0.97 -6.03
CA ASP A 154 -9.71 -0.32 -6.17
C ASP A 154 -9.88 -1.16 -4.90
N GLN A 155 -9.26 -0.75 -3.80
CA GLN A 155 -9.31 -1.46 -2.52
C GLN A 155 -9.20 -0.50 -1.31
N HIS A 156 -9.55 -1.01 -0.12
CA HIS A 156 -9.18 -0.38 1.14
C HIS A 156 -7.92 -1.07 1.66
N CYS A 157 -6.85 -0.33 1.88
CA CYS A 157 -5.58 -0.89 2.30
C CYS A 157 -5.35 -0.65 3.80
N PHE A 158 -5.10 -1.72 4.55
CA PHE A 158 -4.79 -1.63 5.99
C PHE A 158 -3.52 -0.82 6.25
N PHE A 159 -2.46 -1.06 5.47
CA PHE A 159 -1.16 -0.42 5.65
C PHE A 159 -1.18 1.10 5.42
N THR A 160 -2.05 1.60 4.54
CA THR A 160 -2.22 3.03 4.33
C THR A 160 -3.40 3.60 5.12
N SER A 161 -4.21 2.74 5.74
CA SER A 161 -5.46 3.11 6.44
C SER A 161 -6.38 3.99 5.61
N SER A 162 -6.34 3.82 4.28
CA SER A 162 -7.09 4.61 3.32
C SER A 162 -7.50 3.76 2.12
N CYS A 163 -8.52 4.22 1.39
CA CYS A 163 -8.85 3.63 0.11
C CYS A 163 -7.88 4.10 -0.97
N VAL A 164 -7.44 3.15 -1.80
CA VAL A 164 -6.74 3.43 -3.06
C VAL A 164 -7.80 3.64 -4.14
N GLY A 165 -7.69 4.78 -4.83
CA GLY A 165 -8.62 5.22 -5.87
C GLY A 165 -7.92 6.11 -6.88
N LEU A 166 -8.68 6.92 -7.61
CA LEU A 166 -8.21 7.68 -8.75
C LEU A 166 -6.93 8.50 -8.51
N TYR A 167 -6.94 9.38 -7.50
CA TYR A 167 -5.91 10.40 -7.30
C TYR A 167 -4.67 9.88 -6.57
N ASN A 168 -4.81 8.83 -5.76
CA ASN A 168 -3.72 8.31 -4.94
C ASN A 168 -3.14 6.96 -5.42
N GLN A 169 -3.68 6.35 -6.49
CA GLN A 169 -3.20 5.06 -7.01
C GLN A 169 -1.70 5.07 -7.34
N ARG A 170 -1.21 6.14 -7.97
CA ARG A 170 0.23 6.29 -8.30
C ARG A 170 1.12 6.24 -7.05
N HIS A 171 0.73 6.95 -5.99
CA HIS A 171 1.48 6.98 -4.73
C HIS A 171 1.45 5.60 -4.06
N PHE A 172 0.35 4.87 -4.18
CA PHE A 172 0.26 3.51 -3.66
C PHE A 172 1.21 2.56 -4.38
N VAL A 173 1.32 2.65 -5.70
CA VAL A 173 2.26 1.82 -6.48
C VAL A 173 3.70 2.16 -6.11
N VAL A 174 4.06 3.46 -6.09
CA VAL A 174 5.42 3.91 -5.74
C VAL A 174 5.79 3.51 -4.31
N PHE A 175 4.86 3.66 -3.36
CA PHE A 175 5.01 3.17 -1.98
C PHE A 175 5.33 1.67 -1.93
N CYS A 176 4.61 0.83 -2.70
CA CYS A 176 4.87 -0.60 -2.72
C CYS A 176 6.23 -0.94 -3.37
N LEU A 177 6.61 -0.26 -4.46
CA LEU A 177 7.88 -0.47 -5.14
C LEU A 177 9.08 -0.09 -4.26
N TYR A 178 9.03 1.07 -3.62
CA TYR A 178 10.06 1.49 -2.66
C TYR A 178 10.05 0.63 -1.38
N GLY A 179 8.88 0.11 -0.97
CA GLY A 179 8.78 -0.88 0.11
C GLY A 179 9.52 -2.17 -0.22
N VAL A 180 9.36 -2.69 -1.44
CA VAL A 180 10.12 -3.86 -1.93
C VAL A 180 11.62 -3.56 -1.95
N TRP A 181 12.01 -2.42 -2.53
CA TRP A 181 13.41 -2.01 -2.62
C TRP A 181 14.06 -1.85 -1.24
N GLY A 182 13.39 -1.15 -0.31
CA GLY A 182 13.87 -0.96 1.06
C GLY A 182 14.01 -2.27 1.84
N CYS A 183 13.04 -3.18 1.72
CA CYS A 183 13.14 -4.49 2.36
C CYS A 183 14.26 -5.35 1.74
N LEU A 184 14.47 -5.29 0.42
CA LEU A 184 15.56 -6.00 -0.25
C LEU A 184 16.93 -5.50 0.24
N MET A 185 17.10 -4.17 0.33
CA MET A 185 18.30 -3.57 0.91
C MET A 185 18.49 -3.97 2.38
N GLY A 186 17.42 -3.93 3.17
CA GLY A 186 17.43 -4.33 4.58
C GLY A 186 17.90 -5.78 4.76
N VAL A 187 17.29 -6.72 4.04
CA VAL A 187 17.71 -8.14 4.06
C VAL A 187 19.18 -8.29 3.69
N TYR A 188 19.61 -7.61 2.62
CA TYR A 188 20.99 -7.68 2.18
C TYR A 188 21.97 -7.17 3.23
N LEU A 189 21.71 -6.00 3.85
CA LEU A 189 22.56 -5.42 4.89
C LEU A 189 22.59 -6.30 6.15
N GLN A 190 21.43 -6.79 6.58
CA GLN A 190 21.29 -7.64 7.76
C GLN A 190 21.98 -8.99 7.59
N LEU A 191 21.82 -9.65 6.43
CA LEU A 191 22.53 -10.89 6.13
C LEU A 191 24.03 -10.66 6.04
N SER A 192 24.47 -9.55 5.44
CA SER A 192 25.91 -9.20 5.38
C SER A 192 26.50 -9.00 6.79
N TYR A 193 25.77 -8.32 7.67
CA TYR A 193 26.15 -8.15 9.08
C TYR A 193 26.19 -9.49 9.83
N LEU A 194 25.16 -10.31 9.69
CA LEU A 194 25.08 -11.61 10.36
C LEU A 194 26.12 -12.60 9.84
N ASN A 195 26.51 -12.53 8.57
CA ASN A 195 27.46 -13.46 7.95
C ASN A 195 28.84 -13.48 8.63
N ILE A 196 29.21 -12.44 9.37
CA ILE A 196 30.44 -12.36 10.15
C ILE A 196 30.43 -13.33 11.34
N SER A 197 29.28 -13.49 11.99
CA SER A 197 29.14 -14.30 13.22
C SER A 197 28.37 -15.60 12.99
N TYR A 198 27.46 -15.59 12.03
CA TYR A 198 26.51 -16.66 11.70
C TYR A 198 26.44 -16.80 10.17
N PRO A 199 27.52 -17.25 9.51
CA PRO A 199 27.54 -17.36 8.06
C PRO A 199 26.40 -18.22 7.54
N LEU A 200 25.81 -17.85 6.40
CA LEU A 200 24.71 -18.59 5.79
C LEU A 200 25.23 -19.89 5.14
N SER A 201 25.50 -20.89 5.99
CA SER A 201 25.96 -22.23 5.64
C SER A 201 24.94 -23.29 6.09
N ASP A 202 25.11 -24.53 5.63
CA ASP A 202 24.25 -25.67 6.03
C ASP A 202 24.20 -25.84 7.56
N GLU A 203 25.31 -25.55 8.25
CA GLU A 203 25.41 -25.66 9.71
C GLU A 203 24.57 -24.60 10.46
N ASN A 204 24.50 -23.38 9.92
CA ASN A 204 23.83 -22.26 10.57
C ASN A 204 22.45 -21.94 9.98
N PHE A 205 22.04 -22.60 8.89
CA PHE A 205 20.76 -22.33 8.23
C PHE A 205 19.57 -22.36 9.20
N MET A 206 19.56 -23.33 10.12
CA MET A 206 18.49 -23.46 11.11
C MET A 206 18.37 -22.24 12.04
N MET A 207 19.45 -21.47 12.25
CA MET A 207 19.41 -20.23 13.06
C MET A 207 18.53 -19.14 12.43
N TYR A 208 18.23 -19.24 11.13
CA TYR A 208 17.39 -18.29 10.40
C TYR A 208 15.92 -18.73 10.29
N VAL A 209 15.57 -19.92 10.79
CA VAL A 209 14.22 -20.50 10.66
C VAL A 209 13.43 -20.33 11.96
N PRO A 210 12.33 -19.56 12.00
CA PRO A 210 11.49 -19.46 13.19
C PRO A 210 10.90 -20.82 13.61
N PRO A 211 10.83 -21.17 14.91
CA PRO A 211 11.21 -20.36 16.08
C PRO A 211 12.65 -20.64 16.61
N VAL A 212 13.54 -21.28 15.85
CA VAL A 212 14.88 -21.69 16.31
C VAL A 212 15.69 -20.54 16.95
N PRO A 213 15.84 -19.35 16.35
CA PRO A 213 16.61 -18.27 16.99
C PRO A 213 16.03 -17.83 18.35
N LEU A 214 14.71 -17.94 18.56
CA LEU A 214 14.11 -17.68 19.88
C LEU A 214 14.59 -18.72 20.90
N PHE A 215 14.62 -20.00 20.54
CA PHE A 215 15.15 -21.03 21.44
C PHE A 215 16.63 -20.84 21.73
N GLN A 216 17.43 -20.47 20.73
CA GLN A 216 18.87 -20.20 20.91
C GLN A 216 19.12 -18.98 21.81
N LEU A 217 18.26 -17.97 21.75
CA LEU A 217 18.27 -16.84 22.69
C LEU A 217 17.98 -17.31 24.13
N LEU A 218 16.94 -18.13 24.32
CA LEU A 218 16.50 -18.58 25.64
C LEU A 218 17.53 -19.47 26.35
N ILE A 219 18.29 -20.27 25.60
CA ILE A 219 19.37 -21.11 26.16
C ILE A 219 20.71 -20.37 26.28
N GLY A 220 20.79 -19.11 25.84
CA GLY A 220 21.96 -18.25 25.97
C GLY A 220 23.02 -18.38 24.86
N ASN A 221 22.73 -19.12 23.79
CA ASN A 221 23.65 -19.31 22.66
C ASN A 221 23.61 -18.19 21.62
N LEU A 222 22.59 -17.33 21.67
CA LEU A 222 22.39 -16.22 20.74
C LEU A 222 22.31 -14.90 21.52
N SER A 223 23.05 -13.89 21.07
CA SER A 223 22.95 -12.55 21.65
C SER A 223 21.58 -11.92 21.32
N PHE A 224 21.07 -11.06 22.22
CA PHE A 224 19.82 -10.34 21.97
C PHE A 224 19.86 -9.50 20.68
N GLY A 225 20.98 -8.84 20.40
CA GLY A 225 21.14 -8.05 19.17
C GLY A 225 21.05 -8.92 17.91
N SER A 226 21.75 -10.05 17.88
CA SER A 226 21.71 -10.99 16.75
C SER A 226 20.31 -11.59 16.55
N PHE A 227 19.60 -11.90 17.64
CA PHE A 227 18.21 -12.34 17.59
C PHE A 227 17.29 -11.32 16.93
N VAL A 228 17.40 -10.04 17.32
CA VAL A 228 16.59 -8.95 16.75
C VAL A 228 16.85 -8.80 15.25
N VAL A 229 18.13 -8.82 14.84
CA VAL A 229 18.50 -8.72 13.41
C VAL A 229 17.96 -9.92 12.62
N MET A 230 18.07 -11.14 13.16
CA MET A 230 17.50 -12.35 12.52
C MET A 230 15.97 -12.28 12.40
N LEU A 231 15.27 -11.80 13.43
CA LEU A 231 13.83 -11.59 13.39
C LEU A 231 13.45 -10.57 12.30
N HIS A 232 14.22 -9.50 12.17
CA HIS A 232 13.95 -8.47 11.18
C HIS A 232 14.25 -8.90 9.74
N VAL A 233 15.22 -9.80 9.50
CA VAL A 233 15.38 -10.46 8.19
C VAL A 233 14.06 -11.13 7.77
N TYR A 234 13.44 -11.88 8.68
CA TYR A 234 12.14 -12.52 8.41
C TYR A 234 11.02 -11.49 8.16
N VAL A 235 10.94 -10.45 8.98
CA VAL A 235 9.94 -9.38 8.81
C VAL A 235 10.11 -8.67 7.46
N ASN A 236 11.34 -8.34 7.06
CA ASN A 236 11.62 -7.75 5.75
C ASN A 236 11.21 -8.66 4.61
N ILE A 237 11.50 -9.96 4.68
CA ILE A 237 11.07 -10.93 3.65
C ILE A 237 9.54 -10.96 3.54
N CYS A 238 8.82 -11.01 4.67
CA CYS A 238 7.36 -11.01 4.67
C CYS A 238 6.79 -9.73 4.05
N ILE A 239 7.32 -8.56 4.41
CA ILE A 239 6.86 -7.28 3.86
C ILE A 239 7.20 -7.20 2.38
N MET A 240 8.40 -7.62 1.97
CA MET A 240 8.81 -7.66 0.57
C MET A 240 7.84 -8.51 -0.26
N CYS A 241 7.44 -9.68 0.23
CA CYS A 241 6.45 -10.53 -0.44
C CYS A 241 5.08 -9.85 -0.56
N VAL A 242 4.58 -9.25 0.52
CA VAL A 242 3.27 -8.56 0.52
C VAL A 242 3.30 -7.33 -0.38
N ALA A 243 4.29 -6.46 -0.24
CA ALA A 243 4.47 -5.26 -1.06
C ALA A 243 4.68 -5.62 -2.54
N GLY A 244 5.46 -6.67 -2.81
CA GLY A 244 5.69 -7.17 -4.17
C GLY A 244 4.43 -7.70 -4.82
N PHE A 245 3.62 -8.48 -4.10
CA PHE A 245 2.32 -8.93 -4.57
C PHE A 245 1.39 -7.75 -4.89
N LEU A 246 1.28 -6.78 -3.97
CA LEU A 246 0.43 -5.60 -4.17
C LEU A 246 0.90 -4.74 -5.36
N ALA A 247 2.21 -4.53 -5.51
CA ALA A 247 2.79 -3.81 -6.64
C ALA A 247 2.51 -4.54 -7.96
N ALA A 248 2.78 -5.84 -8.03
CA ALA A 248 2.55 -6.64 -9.24
C ALA A 248 1.07 -6.64 -9.64
N TRP A 249 0.16 -6.80 -8.66
CA TRP A 249 -1.27 -6.75 -8.91
C TRP A 249 -1.72 -5.39 -9.45
N GLN A 250 -1.29 -4.29 -8.83
CA GLN A 250 -1.62 -2.95 -9.31
C GLN A 250 -1.06 -2.68 -10.70
N LEU A 251 0.20 -3.04 -10.98
CA LEU A 251 0.79 -2.85 -12.31
C LEU A 251 0.02 -3.63 -13.38
N LEU A 252 -0.41 -4.86 -13.09
CA LEU A 252 -1.23 -5.65 -14.01
C LEU A 252 -2.61 -5.01 -14.25
N LEU A 253 -3.26 -4.50 -13.20
CA LEU A 253 -4.53 -3.80 -13.32
C LEU A 253 -4.40 -2.52 -14.14
N ILE A 254 -3.33 -1.76 -13.93
CA ILE A 254 -3.02 -0.55 -14.68
C ILE A 254 -2.82 -0.90 -16.15
N VAL A 255 -1.99 -1.89 -16.49
CA VAL A 255 -1.79 -2.31 -17.89
C VAL A 255 -3.11 -2.70 -18.57
N ARG A 256 -4.03 -3.33 -17.84
CA ARG A 256 -5.35 -3.74 -18.34
C ARG A 256 -6.42 -2.63 -18.31
N GLY A 257 -6.14 -1.48 -17.70
CA GLY A 257 -7.12 -0.40 -17.52
C GLY A 257 -8.25 -0.74 -16.54
N GLN A 258 -8.04 -1.68 -15.63
CA GLN A 258 -9.06 -2.22 -14.72
C GLN A 258 -8.83 -1.79 -13.27
N THR A 259 -9.88 -1.83 -12.46
CA THR A 259 -9.79 -1.93 -10.99
C THR A 259 -9.84 -3.40 -10.55
N SER A 260 -9.48 -3.69 -9.30
CA SER A 260 -9.60 -5.01 -8.67
C SER A 260 -11.02 -5.57 -8.79
N HIS A 261 -12.04 -4.72 -8.59
CA HIS A 261 -13.44 -5.10 -8.75
C HIS A 261 -13.79 -5.48 -10.19
N GLU A 262 -13.34 -4.67 -11.16
CA GLU A 262 -13.57 -4.90 -12.58
C GLU A 262 -12.85 -6.17 -13.07
N ALA A 263 -11.61 -6.39 -12.63
CA ALA A 263 -10.85 -7.60 -12.95
C ALA A 263 -11.56 -8.85 -12.41
N TRP A 264 -12.04 -8.82 -11.16
CA TRP A 264 -12.81 -9.91 -10.57
C TRP A 264 -14.11 -10.21 -11.33
N LYS A 265 -14.76 -9.16 -11.86
CA LYS A 265 -15.99 -9.27 -12.65
C LYS A 265 -15.74 -9.42 -14.15
N MET A 266 -14.48 -9.59 -14.58
CA MET A 266 -14.08 -9.72 -15.97
C MET A 266 -14.52 -8.55 -16.88
N ILE A 267 -14.71 -7.36 -16.31
CA ILE A 267 -15.13 -6.15 -17.03
C ILE A 267 -13.92 -5.49 -17.70
N ARG A 268 -13.87 -5.49 -19.04
CA ARG A 268 -12.75 -4.92 -19.83
C ARG A 268 -13.08 -3.62 -20.57
N ALA A 269 -14.25 -3.04 -20.30
CA ALA A 269 -14.81 -1.92 -21.06
C ALA A 269 -13.98 -0.61 -20.99
N TYR A 270 -13.08 -0.48 -20.00
CA TYR A 270 -12.27 0.72 -19.76
C TYR A 270 -10.81 0.62 -20.24
N ASN A 271 -10.45 -0.48 -20.92
CA ASN A 271 -9.10 -0.62 -21.47
C ASN A 271 -8.94 0.32 -22.68
N ALA A 272 -8.04 1.31 -22.60
CA ALA A 272 -7.77 2.28 -23.67
C ALA A 272 -6.40 2.05 -24.34
N GLY A 273 -5.78 0.90 -24.13
CA GLY A 273 -4.43 0.57 -24.57
C GLY A 273 -3.38 0.83 -23.48
N VAL A 274 -2.30 0.03 -23.49
CA VAL A 274 -1.29 0.00 -22.41
C VAL A 274 -0.71 1.38 -22.09
N TYR A 275 -0.32 2.13 -23.13
CA TYR A 275 0.23 3.47 -22.96
C TYR A 275 -0.76 4.41 -22.26
N THR A 276 -1.99 4.52 -22.80
CA THR A 276 -3.06 5.36 -22.23
C THR A 276 -3.40 4.96 -20.80
N ASN A 277 -3.43 3.66 -20.51
CA ASN A 277 -3.77 3.19 -19.18
C ASN A 277 -2.66 3.54 -18.15
N ILE A 278 -1.39 3.40 -18.52
CA ILE A 278 -0.26 3.79 -17.67
C ILE A 278 -0.26 5.30 -17.43
N THR A 279 -0.39 6.10 -18.49
CA THR A 279 -0.39 7.57 -18.38
C THR A 279 -1.62 8.09 -17.65
N SER A 280 -2.74 7.35 -17.65
CA SER A 280 -3.92 7.66 -16.83
C SER A 280 -3.66 7.61 -15.32
N VAL A 281 -2.58 6.95 -14.88
CA VAL A 281 -2.21 6.82 -13.46
C VAL A 281 -0.98 7.66 -13.12
N PHE A 282 0.08 7.54 -13.92
CA PHE A 282 1.37 8.19 -13.64
C PHE A 282 1.54 9.55 -14.32
N GLY A 283 0.59 9.96 -15.18
CA GLY A 283 0.71 11.16 -15.99
C GLY A 283 1.56 10.95 -17.25
N SER A 284 2.02 12.05 -17.85
CA SER A 284 2.94 12.00 -18.99
C SER A 284 4.25 11.28 -18.62
N PRO A 285 5.00 10.72 -19.58
CA PRO A 285 6.29 10.07 -19.30
C PRO A 285 7.25 10.93 -18.48
N MET A 286 7.31 12.25 -18.76
CA MET A 286 8.13 13.20 -18.00
C MET A 286 7.71 13.29 -16.53
N THR A 287 6.39 13.33 -16.26
CA THR A 287 5.86 13.35 -14.89
C THR A 287 6.01 12.01 -14.18
N SER A 288 5.93 10.90 -14.91
CA SER A 288 6.12 9.54 -14.38
C SER A 288 7.54 9.32 -13.83
N TRP A 289 8.56 9.78 -14.55
CA TRP A 289 9.96 9.71 -14.09
C TRP A 289 10.22 10.57 -12.86
N ILE A 290 9.59 11.74 -12.80
CA ILE A 290 9.69 12.62 -11.63
C ILE A 290 9.08 11.93 -10.41
N LEU A 291 7.91 11.31 -10.52
CA LEU A 291 7.26 10.61 -9.41
C LEU A 291 8.07 9.45 -8.82
N LEU A 292 8.99 8.88 -9.61
CA LEU A 292 9.87 7.80 -9.16
C LEU A 292 11.04 8.32 -8.32
N PHE A 293 11.48 9.58 -8.47
CA PHE A 293 12.69 10.10 -7.82
C PHE A 293 12.46 11.40 -7.04
N ALA A 294 11.27 11.97 -7.14
CA ALA A 294 10.90 13.21 -6.50
C ALA A 294 9.41 13.20 -6.10
N PRO A 295 9.11 13.53 -4.84
CA PRO A 295 7.77 13.52 -4.28
C PRO A 295 6.83 14.66 -4.75
N LEU A 296 6.89 15.06 -6.03
CA LEU A 296 6.20 16.26 -6.52
C LEU A 296 4.68 16.07 -6.66
N MET A 297 3.93 17.13 -6.34
CA MET A 297 2.49 17.19 -6.56
C MET A 297 2.20 17.42 -8.04
N LEU A 298 2.00 16.35 -8.79
CA LEU A 298 1.66 16.46 -10.21
C LEU A 298 0.14 16.36 -10.36
N PRO A 299 -0.53 17.33 -11.01
CA PRO A 299 -1.97 17.23 -11.23
C PRO A 299 -2.29 16.02 -12.11
N LEU A 300 -3.39 15.33 -11.78
CA LEU A 300 -3.96 14.30 -12.65
C LEU A 300 -5.13 14.94 -13.39
N GLU A 301 -5.14 14.85 -14.73
CA GLU A 301 -6.15 15.51 -15.57
C GLU A 301 -7.52 14.81 -15.56
N LEU A 302 -7.63 13.64 -14.93
CA LEU A 302 -8.88 12.87 -14.88
C LEU A 302 -9.85 13.41 -13.82
N ASP A 303 -11.10 13.61 -14.24
CA ASP A 303 -12.22 14.04 -13.39
C ASP A 303 -12.80 12.88 -12.54
N GLY A 304 -12.59 11.63 -12.95
CA GLY A 304 -13.16 10.44 -12.31
C GLY A 304 -14.65 10.23 -12.60
N VAL A 305 -15.24 11.09 -13.41
CA VAL A 305 -16.66 11.15 -13.75
C VAL A 305 -16.90 10.56 -15.14
N LYS A 306 -16.13 11.01 -16.13
CA LYS A 306 -16.26 10.57 -17.52
C LYS A 306 -15.17 9.56 -17.85
N TRP A 307 -15.58 8.44 -18.41
CA TRP A 307 -14.68 7.36 -18.81
C TRP A 307 -14.91 7.02 -20.27
N ASN A 308 -13.83 6.89 -21.04
CA ASN A 308 -13.92 6.41 -22.40
C ASN A 308 -14.19 4.90 -22.38
N ILE A 309 -15.29 4.46 -22.98
CA ILE A 309 -15.74 3.06 -22.94
C ILE A 309 -15.49 2.45 -24.33
N GLN A 310 -14.67 1.40 -24.40
CA GLN A 310 -14.54 0.57 -25.60
C GLN A 310 -15.62 -0.52 -25.58
N GLY A 311 -16.59 -0.42 -26.49
CA GLY A 311 -17.66 -1.41 -26.66
C GLY A 311 -18.74 -1.40 -25.56
N LYS A 312 -19.88 -2.06 -25.80
CA LYS A 312 -20.93 -2.20 -24.77
C LYS A 312 -20.39 -3.09 -23.64
N PRO A 313 -20.58 -2.73 -22.36
CA PRO A 313 -20.25 -3.63 -21.27
C PRO A 313 -21.11 -4.89 -21.41
N GLU A 314 -20.49 -6.02 -21.75
CA GLU A 314 -21.15 -7.31 -21.69
C GLU A 314 -21.59 -7.54 -20.25
N LYS A 315 -22.90 -7.61 -20.03
CA LYS A 315 -23.45 -7.96 -18.72
C LYS A 315 -22.97 -9.39 -18.42
N ALA A 316 -22.13 -9.54 -17.41
CA ALA A 316 -21.94 -10.84 -16.77
C ALA A 316 -23.27 -11.21 -16.13
N ASN A 317 -23.96 -12.18 -16.74
CA ASN A 317 -25.15 -12.83 -16.18
C ASN A 317 -24.84 -13.43 -14.81
#